data_AF-A0A6G1RNY9-F1
#
_entry.id   AF-A0A6G1RNY9-F1
#
_cell.length_a   1.000
_cell.length_b   1.000
_cell.length_c   1.000
_cell.angle_alpha   90.00
_cell.angle_beta   90.00
_cell.angle_gamma   90.00
#
_symmetry.space_group_name_H-M   'P 1'
#
loop_
_entity.id
_entity.type
_entity.pdbx_description
1 polymer ?
#
loop_
_entity_poly.entity_id
_entity_poly.type
_entity_poly.pdbx_seq_one_letter_code
_entity_poly.pdbx_strand_id
1 'polypeptide(L)'
;KLELTKAEKHVHNFMMDTQLTKRIKNAAANVLRETWLIYKHTKLLKKIDHAKVRKHQRKFLQAIHQLRSVKMEQRKLSDQANTLVDLSKMQNVMYDLITELNDRSED
;
A
#
# COMPACT_ATOMS: atom_id res chain seq x y z
N LYS A 1 10.39 -17.03 21.95
CA LYS A 1 9.99 -17.15 20.53
C LYS A 1 9.10 -15.95 20.20
N LEU A 2 9.64 -14.91 19.54
CA LEU A 2 8.91 -13.69 19.16
C LEU A 2 8.82 -13.50 17.63
N GLU A 3 9.43 -14.41 16.87
CA GLU A 3 9.40 -14.43 15.41
C GLU A 3 8.16 -15.19 14.92
N LEU A 4 7.43 -14.58 13.98
CA LEU A 4 6.39 -15.26 13.22
C LEU A 4 6.99 -16.30 12.27
N THR A 5 6.32 -17.44 12.14
CA THR A 5 6.63 -18.45 11.11
C THR A 5 6.37 -17.91 9.70
N LYS A 6 6.94 -18.59 8.69
CA LYS A 6 6.73 -18.23 7.27
C LYS A 6 5.25 -18.21 6.88
N ALA A 7 4.47 -19.18 7.37
CA ALA A 7 3.03 -19.27 7.11
C ALA A 7 2.27 -18.11 7.78
N GLU A 8 2.57 -17.80 9.04
CA GLU A 8 1.96 -16.66 9.76
C GLU A 8 2.29 -15.32 9.10
N LYS A 9 3.54 -15.12 8.63
CA LYS A 9 3.96 -13.94 7.88
C LYS A 9 3.14 -13.78 6.58
N HIS A 10 2.87 -14.88 5.87
CA HIS A 10 2.06 -14.85 4.64
C HIS A 10 0.60 -14.43 4.92
N VAL A 11 -0.02 -15.02 5.94
CA VAL A 11 -1.39 -14.66 6.37
C VAL A 11 -1.44 -13.20 6.80
N HIS A 12 -0.46 -12.75 7.60
CA HIS A 12 -0.38 -11.36 8.05
C HIS A 12 -0.30 -10.38 6.87
N ASN A 13 0.59 -10.63 5.90
CA ASN A 13 0.74 -9.77 4.72
C ASN A 13 -0.54 -9.71 3.88
N PHE A 14 -1.18 -10.86 3.65
CA PHE A 14 -2.46 -10.91 2.93
C PHE A 14 -3.57 -10.10 3.61
N MET A 15 -3.67 -10.21 4.93
CA MET A 15 -4.63 -9.45 5.72
C MET A 15 -4.35 -7.95 5.66
N MET A 16 -3.08 -7.54 5.71
CA MET A 16 -2.67 -6.15 5.56
C MET A 16 -3.02 -5.60 4.17
N ASP A 17 -2.67 -6.30 3.09
CA ASP A 17 -2.97 -5.88 1.72
C ASP A 17 -4.47 -5.70 1.47
N THR A 18 -5.29 -6.61 2.02
CA THR A 18 -6.75 -6.51 1.93
C THR A 18 -7.26 -5.24 2.62
N GLN A 19 -6.74 -4.92 3.81
CA GLN A 19 -7.10 -3.71 4.55
C GLN A 19 -6.65 -2.44 3.82
N LEU A 20 -5.44 -2.40 3.29
CA LEU A 20 -4.92 -1.26 2.53
C LEU A 20 -5.75 -1.03 1.26
N THR A 21 -6.05 -2.08 0.51
CA THR A 21 -6.90 -2.00 -0.69
C THR A 21 -8.25 -1.38 -0.38
N LYS A 22 -8.89 -1.78 0.73
CA LYS A 22 -10.16 -1.19 1.20
C LYS A 22 -9.99 0.30 1.52
N ARG A 23 -8.91 0.68 2.23
CA ARG A 23 -8.63 2.08 2.58
C ARG A 23 -8.38 2.94 1.33
N ILE A 24 -7.66 2.43 0.32
CA ILE A 24 -7.44 3.12 -0.96
C ILE A 24 -8.77 3.43 -1.64
N LYS A 25 -9.62 2.40 -1.82
CA LYS A 25 -10.92 2.55 -2.49
C LYS A 25 -11.80 3.59 -1.78
N ASN A 26 -11.86 3.54 -0.45
CA ASN A 26 -12.61 4.51 0.34
C ASN A 26 -12.06 5.94 0.24
N ALA A 27 -10.74 6.11 0.35
CA ALA A 27 -10.11 7.42 0.23
C ALA A 27 -10.33 8.02 -1.18
N ALA A 28 -10.17 7.21 -2.23
CA ALA A 28 -10.41 7.62 -3.60
C ALA A 28 -11.88 8.02 -3.84
N ALA A 29 -12.83 7.24 -3.32
CA ALA A 29 -14.25 7.59 -3.39
C ALA A 29 -14.54 8.92 -2.67
N ASN A 30 -13.93 9.16 -1.51
CA ASN A 30 -14.05 10.43 -0.80
C ASN A 30 -13.43 11.60 -1.59
N VAL A 31 -12.28 11.40 -2.26
CA VAL A 31 -11.68 12.42 -3.13
C VAL A 31 -12.67 12.84 -4.22
N LEU A 32 -13.30 11.88 -4.91
CA LEU A 32 -14.30 12.17 -5.94
C LEU A 32 -15.53 12.88 -5.35
N ARG A 33 -16.05 12.36 -4.23
CA ARG A 33 -17.21 12.92 -3.53
C ARG A 33 -16.98 14.37 -3.13
N GLU A 34 -15.86 14.68 -2.47
CA GLU A 34 -15.59 16.03 -2.00
C GLU A 34 -15.20 16.97 -3.14
N THR A 35 -14.51 16.50 -4.18
CA THR A 35 -14.27 17.27 -5.42
C THR A 35 -15.60 17.73 -6.03
N TRP A 36 -16.53 16.80 -6.21
CA TRP A 36 -17.85 17.10 -6.74
C TRP A 36 -18.61 18.09 -5.86
N LEU A 37 -18.61 17.89 -4.53
CA LEU A 37 -19.33 18.78 -3.62
C LEU A 37 -18.71 20.18 -3.57
N ILE A 38 -17.39 20.31 -3.65
CA ILE A 38 -16.72 21.62 -3.79
C ILE A 38 -17.16 22.28 -5.09
N TYR A 39 -17.10 21.57 -6.22
CA TYR A 39 -17.53 22.10 -7.51
C TYR A 39 -19.01 22.55 -7.47
N LYS A 40 -19.90 21.69 -6.97
CA LYS A 40 -21.33 22.02 -6.79
C LYS A 40 -21.52 23.31 -6.02
N HIS A 41 -20.89 23.46 -4.84
CA HIS A 41 -21.12 24.61 -3.96
C HIS A 41 -20.37 25.88 -4.36
N THR A 42 -19.43 25.80 -5.32
CA THR A 42 -18.66 26.96 -5.80
C THR A 42 -19.00 27.38 -7.23
N LYS A 43 -19.53 26.47 -8.06
CA LYS A 43 -19.76 26.71 -9.50
C LYS A 43 -21.21 26.50 -9.96
N LEU A 44 -22.00 25.67 -9.27
CA LEU A 44 -23.37 25.32 -9.74
C LEU A 44 -24.49 26.03 -8.98
N LEU A 45 -24.21 26.62 -7.81
CA LEU A 45 -25.22 27.31 -7.00
C LEU A 45 -25.12 28.83 -7.20
N LYS A 46 -26.29 29.48 -7.28
CA LYS A 46 -26.40 30.95 -7.44
C LYS A 46 -25.84 31.74 -6.24
N LYS A 47 -25.93 31.19 -5.03
CA LYS A 47 -25.36 31.77 -3.81
C LYS A 47 -24.40 30.77 -3.17
N ILE A 48 -23.17 31.22 -2.89
CA ILE A 48 -22.12 30.39 -2.32
C ILE A 48 -22.26 30.38 -0.79
N ASP A 49 -22.35 29.18 -0.23
CA ASP A 49 -22.25 28.95 1.22
C ASP A 49 -20.80 28.62 1.56
N HIS A 50 -20.05 29.63 2.01
CA HIS A 50 -18.63 29.47 2.34
C HIS A 50 -18.38 28.49 3.49
N ALA A 51 -19.32 28.32 4.43
CA ALA A 51 -19.16 27.37 5.53
C ALA A 51 -19.23 25.93 5.01
N LYS A 52 -20.16 25.63 4.10
CA LYS A 52 -20.22 24.33 3.41
C LYS A 52 -18.99 24.08 2.56
N VAL A 53 -18.52 25.09 1.81
CA VAL A 53 -17.30 24.96 1.00
C VAL A 53 -16.10 24.60 1.88
N ARG A 54 -15.86 25.31 2.99
CA ARG A 54 -14.77 25.00 3.93
C ARG A 54 -14.89 23.59 4.52
N LYS A 55 -16.10 23.15 4.85
CA LYS A 55 -16.35 21.78 5.33
C LYS A 55 -15.92 20.73 4.30
N HIS A 56 -16.29 20.92 3.03
CA HIS A 56 -15.91 20.00 1.96
C HIS A 56 -14.42 20.07 1.60
N GLN A 57 -13.81 21.26 1.61
CA GLN A 57 -12.36 21.43 1.43
C GLN A 57 -11.55 20.69 2.51
N ARG A 58 -11.95 20.79 3.78
CA ARG A 58 -11.28 20.05 4.86
C ARG A 58 -11.37 18.53 4.67
N LYS A 59 -12.55 18.04 4.28
CA LYS A 59 -12.74 16.60 3.99
C LYS A 59 -11.96 16.15 2.75
N PHE A 60 -11.89 16.99 1.72
CA PHE A 60 -11.11 16.74 0.51
C PHE A 60 -9.62 16.59 0.84
N LEU A 61 -9.06 17.56 1.58
CA LEU A 61 -7.67 17.50 2.03
C LEU A 61 -7.41 16.23 2.85
N GLN A 62 -8.30 15.91 3.80
CA GLN A 62 -8.19 14.69 4.59
C GLN A 62 -8.17 13.43 3.71
N ALA A 63 -9.03 13.33 2.70
CA ALA A 63 -9.07 12.20 1.77
C ALA A 63 -7.80 12.10 0.91
N ILE A 64 -7.26 13.23 0.44
CA ILE A 64 -5.97 13.28 -0.29
C ILE A 64 -4.82 12.82 0.60
N HIS A 65 -4.75 13.30 1.85
CA HIS A 65 -3.72 12.89 2.80
C HIS A 65 -3.83 11.40 3.14
N GLN A 66 -5.04 10.87 3.36
CA GLN A 66 -5.28 9.45 3.55
C GLN A 66 -4.79 8.63 2.35
N LEU A 67 -5.16 9.03 1.12
CA LEU A 67 -4.74 8.31 -0.08
C LEU A 67 -3.20 8.28 -0.23
N ARG A 68 -2.54 9.42 0.04
CA ARG A 68 -1.06 9.49 0.03
C ARG A 68 -0.42 8.60 1.09
N SER A 69 -0.95 8.61 2.31
CA SER A 69 -0.47 7.79 3.42
C SER A 69 -0.61 6.30 3.12
N VAL A 70 -1.78 5.86 2.65
CA VAL A 70 -2.01 4.45 2.30
C VAL A 70 -1.14 4.01 1.11
N LYS A 71 -0.89 4.90 0.13
CA LYS A 71 0.05 4.62 -0.97
C LYS A 71 1.51 4.47 -0.50
N MET A 72 1.93 5.19 0.55
CA MET A 72 3.25 4.99 1.15
C MET A 72 3.32 3.64 1.88
N GLU A 73 2.25 3.27 2.60
CA GLU A 73 2.16 2.02 3.34
C GLU A 73 2.18 0.81 2.40
N GLN A 74 1.45 0.87 1.27
CA GLN A 74 1.50 -0.15 0.23
C GLN A 74 2.91 -0.34 -0.36
N ARG A 75 3.65 0.76 -0.56
CA ARG A 75 5.05 0.68 -1.02
C ARG A 75 5.93 -0.08 -0.03
N LYS A 76 5.82 0.23 1.26
CA LYS A 76 6.58 -0.47 2.31
C LYS A 76 6.30 -1.98 2.32
N LEU A 77 5.04 -2.40 2.19
CA LEU A 77 4.71 -3.83 2.10
C LEU A 77 5.31 -4.48 0.84
N SER A 78 5.26 -3.78 -0.29
CA SER A 78 5.87 -4.26 -1.53
C SER A 78 7.39 -4.43 -1.39
N ASP A 79 8.07 -3.47 -0.77
CA ASP A 79 9.53 -3.53 -0.56
C ASP A 79 9.91 -4.68 0.40
N GLN A 80 9.08 -4.93 1.42
CA GLN A 80 9.24 -6.10 2.31
C GLN A 80 9.07 -7.42 1.54
N ALA A 81 8.09 -7.52 0.65
CA ALA A 81 7.89 -8.71 -0.18
C ALA A 81 9.07 -8.95 -1.13
N ASN A 82 9.59 -7.89 -1.76
CA ASN A 82 10.74 -7.98 -2.65
C ASN A 82 12.00 -8.46 -1.91
N THR A 83 12.25 -7.95 -0.70
CA THR A 83 13.39 -8.38 0.13
C THR A 83 13.36 -9.88 0.45
N LEU A 84 12.19 -10.43 0.74
CA LEU A 84 12.00 -11.88 0.97
C LEU A 84 12.27 -12.71 -0.30
N VAL A 85 11.86 -12.21 -1.46
CA VAL A 85 12.12 -12.87 -2.76
C VAL A 85 13.61 -12.84 -3.08
N ASP A 86 14.27 -11.70 -2.87
CA ASP A 86 15.70 -11.54 -3.16
C ASP A 86 16.56 -12.43 -2.24
N LEU A 87 16.18 -12.57 -0.97
CA LEU A 87 16.79 -13.54 -0.05
C LEU A 87 16.64 -14.98 -0.56
N SER A 88 15.45 -15.36 -1.03
CA SER A 88 15.22 -16.71 -1.58
C SER A 88 16.04 -16.96 -2.85
N LYS A 89 16.19 -15.96 -3.72
CA LYS A 89 17.04 -16.06 -4.92
C LYS A 89 18.50 -16.23 -4.55
N MET A 90 18.99 -15.46 -3.58
CA MET A 90 20.37 -15.58 -3.08
C MET A 90 20.65 -16.97 -2.51
N GLN A 91 19.69 -17.56 -1.78
CA GLN A 91 19.81 -18.93 -1.28
C GLN A 91 19.91 -19.96 -2.41
N ASN A 92 19.10 -19.81 -3.48
CA ASN A 92 19.17 -20.71 -4.63
C ASN A 92 20.53 -20.62 -5.35
N VAL A 93 21.02 -19.40 -5.62
CA VAL A 93 22.33 -19.19 -6.26
C VAL A 93 23.47 -19.77 -5.41
N MET A 94 23.40 -19.62 -4.08
CA MET A 94 24.38 -20.24 -3.18
C MET A 94 24.32 -21.77 -3.24
N TYR A 95 23.13 -22.34 -3.27
CA TYR A 95 22.94 -23.79 -3.37
C TYR A 95 23.53 -24.35 -4.67
N ASP A 96 23.27 -23.69 -5.80
CA ASP A 96 23.81 -24.08 -7.11
C ASP A 96 25.36 -24.04 -7.10
N LEU A 97 25.95 -22.97 -6.56
CA LEU A 97 27.42 -22.84 -6.47
C LEU A 97 28.05 -23.89 -5.56
N ILE A 98 27.43 -24.22 -4.43
CA ILE A 98 27.92 -25.28 -3.52
C ILE A 98 27.83 -26.64 -4.20
N THR A 99 26.75 -26.88 -4.96
CA THR A 99 26.57 -28.12 -5.71
C THR A 99 27.67 -28.26 -6.77
N GLU A 100 27.92 -27.21 -7.56
CA GLU A 100 29.02 -27.20 -8.55
C GLU A 100 30.40 -27.41 -7.91
N LEU A 101 30.65 -26.86 -6.72
CA LEU A 101 31.91 -27.08 -5.99
C LEU A 101 32.08 -28.52 -5.53
N ASN A 102 31.01 -29.15 -5.04
CA ASN A 102 31.04 -30.55 -4.64
C ASN A 102 31.27 -31.47 -5.84
N ASP A 103 30.57 -31.24 -6.95
CA ASP A 103 30.72 -32.03 -8.18
C ASP A 103 32.18 -32.00 -8.69
N ARG A 104 32.84 -30.84 -8.59
CA ARG A 104 34.27 -30.68 -8.97
C ARG A 104 35.26 -31.28 -7.98
N SER A 105 34.82 -31.63 -6.77
CA SER A 105 35.66 -32.27 -5.75
C SER A 105 35.56 -33.81 -5.78
N GLU A 106 34.57 -34.34 -6.48
CA GLU A 106 34.37 -35.78 -6.69
C GLU A 106 35.05 -36.31 -7.98
N ASP A 107 35.60 -35.41 -8.81
CA ASP A 107 36.51 -35.69 -9.95
C ASP A 107 38.00 -35.55 -9.56
#